data_AF-A0A7S2PZQ2-F1
#
_entry.id   AF-A0A7S2PZQ2-F1
#
_cell.length_a   1.000
_cell.length_b   1.000
_cell.length_c   1.000
_cell.angle_alpha   90.00
_cell.angle_beta   90.00
_cell.angle_gamma   90.00
#
_symmetry.space_group_name_H-M   'P 1'
#
loop_
_entity.id
_entity.type
_entity.pdbx_description
1 polymer ?
#
loop_
_entity_poly.entity_id
_entity_poly.type
_entity_poly.pdbx_seq_one_letter_code
_entity_poly.pdbx_strand_id
1 'polypeptide(L)'
;VDDLGFLRLVLAHTLDSHDVIASRVFFAGYSNGCMMAQRFALEHSALVAGVGCHSGELLFAPDAAPSSFTPTPVYLVHGSRDSVVSYSKAERSAADWARYNGCRAPANTTLHGAYNVRTYGEGC
;
A
#
# COMPACT_ATOMS: atom_id res chain seq x y z
N VAL A 1 10.48 8.32 -17.42
CA VAL A 1 10.76 6.86 -17.26
C VAL A 1 9.44 6.21 -16.85
N ASP A 2 9.06 5.09 -17.46
CA ASP A 2 7.78 4.41 -17.21
C ASP A 2 7.97 3.20 -16.29
N ASP A 3 8.02 3.46 -15.00
CA ASP A 3 8.25 2.42 -14.00
C ASP A 3 7.04 1.48 -13.84
N LEU A 4 5.81 1.99 -14.05
CA LEU A 4 4.60 1.17 -13.96
C LEU A 4 4.49 0.19 -15.11
N GLY A 5 4.76 0.64 -16.34
CA GLY A 5 4.84 -0.24 -17.51
C GLY A 5 5.89 -1.32 -17.33
N PHE A 6 7.07 -0.95 -16.83
CA PHE A 6 8.12 -1.92 -16.51
C PHE A 6 7.68 -2.95 -15.47
N LEU A 7 7.11 -2.52 -14.34
CA LEU A 7 6.66 -3.44 -13.29
C LEU A 7 5.53 -4.37 -13.75
N ARG A 8 4.64 -3.91 -14.64
CA ARG A 8 3.62 -4.76 -15.28
C ARG A 8 4.26 -5.84 -16.15
N LEU A 9 5.31 -5.51 -16.90
CA LEU A 9 6.03 -6.48 -17.71
C LEU A 9 6.75 -7.52 -16.85
N VAL A 10 7.38 -7.09 -15.75
CA VAL A 10 8.02 -8.01 -14.79
C VAL A 10 6.97 -8.96 -14.20
N LEU A 11 5.81 -8.45 -13.77
CA LEU A 11 4.72 -9.28 -13.26
C LEU A 11 4.23 -10.28 -14.30
N ALA A 12 3.92 -9.81 -15.51
CA ALA A 12 3.43 -10.66 -16.59
C ALA A 12 4.44 -11.77 -16.94
N HIS A 13 5.72 -11.43 -17.05
CA HIS A 13 6.77 -12.41 -17.30
C HIS A 13 6.92 -13.43 -16.16
N THR A 14 6.78 -12.99 -14.91
CA THR A 14 6.85 -13.88 -13.73
C THR A 14 5.69 -14.87 -13.71
N LEU A 15 4.47 -14.42 -14.03
CA LEU A 15 3.29 -15.27 -14.13
C LEU A 15 3.38 -16.29 -15.27
N ASP A 16 4.02 -15.92 -16.37
CA ASP A 16 4.23 -16.80 -17.53
C ASP A 16 5.36 -17.82 -17.30
N SER A 17 6.41 -17.42 -16.57
CA SER A 17 7.62 -18.24 -16.39
C SER A 17 7.57 -19.17 -15.18
N HIS A 18 6.63 -18.96 -14.26
CA HIS A 18 6.56 -19.66 -12.98
C HIS A 18 5.12 -20.01 -12.60
N ASP A 19 4.94 -21.08 -11.82
CA ASP A 19 3.64 -21.49 -11.28
C ASP A 19 3.22 -20.57 -10.10
N VAL A 20 2.81 -19.35 -10.43
CA VAL A 20 2.39 -18.33 -9.48
C VAL A 20 0.88 -18.20 -9.50
N ILE A 21 0.25 -18.23 -8.33
CA ILE A 21 -1.17 -17.97 -8.18
C ILE A 21 -1.42 -16.47 -8.36
N ALA A 22 -1.97 -16.06 -9.51
CA ALA A 22 -2.17 -14.65 -9.87
C ALA A 22 -2.99 -13.87 -8.82
N SER A 23 -3.92 -14.52 -8.13
CA SER A 23 -4.71 -13.91 -7.05
C SER A 23 -3.96 -13.75 -5.72
N ARG A 24 -2.67 -14.11 -5.67
CA ARG A 24 -1.81 -14.02 -4.47
C ARG A 24 -0.51 -13.26 -4.76
N VAL A 25 -0.57 -12.28 -5.67
CA VAL A 25 0.56 -11.39 -5.96
C VAL A 25 0.54 -10.23 -4.99
N PHE A 26 1.66 -9.97 -4.32
CA PHE A 26 1.81 -8.83 -3.40
C PHE A 26 2.97 -7.97 -3.85
N PHE A 27 2.80 -6.66 -3.79
CA PHE A 27 3.89 -5.71 -3.99
C PHE A 27 4.41 -5.23 -2.64
N ALA A 28 5.73 -5.11 -2.51
CA ALA A 28 6.31 -4.59 -1.29
C ALA A 28 7.57 -3.77 -1.56
N GLY A 29 7.90 -2.87 -0.64
CA GLY A 29 9.12 -2.09 -0.76
C GLY A 29 9.47 -1.26 0.47
N TYR A 30 10.68 -0.70 0.42
CA TYR A 30 11.25 0.18 1.44
C TYR A 30 11.52 1.57 0.84
N SER A 31 11.22 2.64 1.59
CA SER A 31 11.44 4.03 1.16
C SER A 31 10.74 4.34 -0.18
N ASN A 32 11.46 4.81 -1.19
CA ASN A 32 10.90 5.02 -2.54
C ASN A 32 10.29 3.74 -3.14
N GLY A 33 10.80 2.57 -2.80
CA GLY A 33 10.21 1.28 -3.19
C GLY A 33 8.84 1.06 -2.53
N CYS A 34 8.66 1.50 -1.28
CA CYS A 34 7.34 1.52 -0.66
C CYS A 34 6.40 2.47 -1.42
N MET A 35 6.85 3.67 -1.74
CA MET A 35 6.04 4.66 -2.45
C MET A 35 5.59 4.13 -3.83
N MET A 36 6.50 3.45 -4.54
CA MET A 36 6.18 2.80 -5.81
C MET A 36 5.23 1.62 -5.64
N ALA A 37 5.41 0.78 -4.61
CA ALA A 37 4.51 -0.33 -4.34
C ALA A 37 3.08 0.17 -4.04
N GLN A 38 2.95 1.25 -3.25
CA GLN A 38 1.67 1.90 -2.99
C GLN A 38 1.06 2.50 -4.27
N ARG A 39 1.86 3.20 -5.09
CA ARG A 39 1.43 3.73 -6.39
C ARG A 39 0.88 2.62 -7.29
N PHE A 40 1.62 1.52 -7.43
CA PHE A 40 1.22 0.39 -8.26
C PHE A 40 -0.12 -0.19 -7.79
N ALA A 41 -0.30 -0.36 -6.48
CA ALA A 41 -1.57 -0.83 -5.92
C ALA A 41 -2.73 0.14 -6.17
N LEU A 42 -2.52 1.45 -6.07
CA LEU A 42 -3.56 2.44 -6.32
C LEU A 42 -3.99 2.46 -7.79
N GLU A 43 -3.04 2.41 -8.72
CA GLU A 43 -3.31 2.50 -10.16
C GLU A 43 -3.68 1.15 -10.81
N HIS A 44 -3.25 0.02 -10.20
CA HIS A 44 -3.39 -1.33 -10.74
C HIS A 44 -3.87 -2.35 -9.69
N SER A 45 -4.79 -1.95 -8.81
CA SER A 45 -5.37 -2.78 -7.73
C SER A 45 -5.84 -4.17 -8.18
N ALA A 46 -6.38 -4.30 -9.40
CA ALA A 46 -6.79 -5.61 -9.95
C ALA A 46 -5.64 -6.62 -10.15
N LEU A 47 -4.38 -6.16 -10.13
CA LEU A 47 -3.18 -7.00 -10.33
C LEU A 47 -2.49 -7.39 -9.02
N VAL A 48 -2.96 -6.89 -7.86
CA VAL A 48 -2.34 -7.16 -6.57
C VAL A 48 -3.39 -7.59 -5.54
N ALA A 49 -3.04 -8.60 -4.75
CA ALA A 49 -3.79 -9.03 -3.58
C ALA A 49 -3.57 -8.12 -2.37
N GLY A 50 -2.52 -7.29 -2.40
CA GLY A 50 -2.22 -6.32 -1.36
C GLY A 50 -0.81 -5.73 -1.48
N VAL A 51 -0.50 -4.78 -0.60
CA VAL A 51 0.79 -4.08 -0.58
C VAL A 51 1.42 -4.03 0.81
N GLY A 52 2.73 -4.24 0.89
CA GLY A 52 3.54 -4.08 2.09
C GLY A 52 4.55 -2.92 1.96
N CYS A 53 4.36 -1.84 2.70
CA CYS A 53 5.23 -0.67 2.66
C CYS A 53 6.01 -0.50 3.96
N HIS A 54 7.32 -0.24 3.83
CA HIS A 54 8.19 0.16 4.93
C HIS A 54 8.81 1.54 4.67
N SER A 55 8.75 2.43 5.67
CA SER A 55 9.42 3.76 5.65
C SER A 55 9.10 4.63 4.42
N GLY A 56 7.85 4.65 3.95
CA GLY A 56 7.43 5.53 2.86
C GLY A 56 5.98 6.01 3.00
N GLU A 57 5.56 6.85 2.06
CA GLU A 57 4.24 7.49 2.06
C GLU A 57 3.51 7.26 0.74
N LEU A 58 2.19 7.41 0.75
CA LEU A 58 1.41 7.50 -0.47
C LEU A 58 1.60 8.89 -1.09
N LEU A 59 2.09 8.94 -2.32
CA LEU A 59 2.37 10.20 -3.04
C LEU A 59 1.18 10.67 -3.89
N PHE A 60 -0.05 10.45 -3.41
CA PHE A 60 -1.28 10.82 -4.10
C PHE A 60 -2.22 11.58 -3.18
N ALA A 61 -3.06 12.43 -3.76
CA ALA A 61 -4.17 13.05 -3.04
C ALA A 61 -5.16 11.97 -2.57
N PRO A 62 -6.05 12.22 -1.60
CA PRO A 62 -6.99 11.22 -1.05
C PRO A 62 -8.12 10.78 -2.00
N ASP A 63 -8.27 11.41 -3.16
CA ASP A 63 -9.33 11.20 -4.17
C ASP A 63 -8.76 10.90 -5.56
N ALA A 64 -7.47 10.54 -5.63
CA ALA A 64 -6.75 10.26 -6.88
C ALA A 64 -6.92 8.82 -7.39
N ALA A 65 -7.63 7.94 -6.68
CA ALA A 65 -7.89 6.59 -7.14
C ALA A 65 -8.66 6.61 -8.48
N PRO A 66 -8.21 5.83 -9.49
CA PRO A 66 -8.93 5.71 -10.75
C PRO A 66 -10.29 5.03 -10.54
N SER A 67 -11.22 5.23 -11.48
CA SER A 67 -12.54 4.57 -11.45
C SER A 67 -12.46 3.03 -11.49
N SER A 68 -11.34 2.48 -11.96
CA SER A 68 -11.06 1.05 -11.96
C SER A 68 -10.52 0.51 -10.64
N PHE A 69 -10.32 1.37 -9.63
CA PHE A 69 -9.78 0.97 -8.34
C PHE A 69 -10.76 0.05 -7.60
N THR A 70 -10.22 -1.02 -7.02
CA THR A 70 -10.93 -1.87 -6.06
C THR A 70 -10.21 -1.83 -4.71
N PRO A 71 -10.94 -1.88 -3.57
CA PRO A 71 -10.34 -1.92 -2.24
C PRO A 71 -9.22 -2.95 -2.15
N THR A 72 -8.05 -2.51 -1.69
CA THR A 72 -6.81 -3.27 -1.71
C THR A 72 -6.20 -3.31 -0.30
N PRO A 73 -5.95 -4.50 0.28
CA PRO A 73 -5.28 -4.62 1.57
C PRO A 73 -3.90 -3.95 1.59
N VAL A 74 -3.65 -3.13 2.61
CA VAL A 74 -2.41 -2.36 2.74
C VAL A 74 -1.83 -2.55 4.14
N TYR A 75 -0.55 -2.92 4.19
CA TYR A 75 0.23 -3.02 5.42
C TYR A 75 1.35 -1.97 5.40
N LEU A 76 1.31 -1.03 6.36
CA LEU A 76 2.28 0.06 6.47
C LEU A 76 3.09 -0.09 7.76
N VAL A 77 4.41 -0.03 7.64
CA VAL A 77 5.35 -0.01 8.77
C VAL A 77 6.19 1.24 8.68
N HIS A 78 6.24 2.03 9.76
CA HIS A 78 6.95 3.29 9.75
C HIS A 78 7.61 3.61 11.10
N GLY A 79 8.82 4.15 11.05
CA GLY A 79 9.54 4.57 12.25
C GLY A 79 9.03 5.90 12.78
N SER A 80 8.73 5.99 14.08
CA SER A 80 8.32 7.25 14.72
C SER A 80 9.41 8.33 14.76
N ARG A 81 10.67 7.94 14.51
CA ARG A 81 11.86 8.81 14.48
C ARG A 81 12.51 8.88 13.08
N ASP A 82 11.79 8.49 12.03
CA ASP A 82 12.29 8.61 10.67
C ASP A 82 12.46 10.09 10.31
N SER A 83 13.69 10.49 10.00
CA SER A 83 14.08 11.87 9.69
C SER A 83 13.98 12.20 8.20
N VAL A 84 13.70 11.21 7.34
CA VAL A 84 13.59 11.37 5.89
C VAL A 84 12.13 11.46 5.48
N VAL A 85 11.32 10.48 5.90
CA VAL A 85 9.87 10.48 5.72
C VAL A 85 9.24 10.58 7.10
N SER A 86 8.74 11.74 7.48
CA SER A 86 8.20 11.95 8.82
C SER A 86 7.05 10.98 9.13
N TYR A 87 6.94 10.52 10.38
CA TYR A 87 5.86 9.62 10.80
C TYR A 87 4.44 10.14 10.47
N SER A 88 4.23 11.46 10.54
CA SER A 88 2.95 12.08 10.19
C SER A 88 2.54 11.88 8.72
N LYS A 89 3.49 11.68 7.80
CA LYS A 89 3.22 11.33 6.40
C LYS A 89 2.69 9.91 6.26
N ALA A 90 3.25 8.97 7.01
CA ALA A 90 2.76 7.61 7.08
C ALA A 90 1.37 7.53 7.72
N GLU A 91 1.10 8.34 8.74
CA GLU A 91 -0.24 8.44 9.34
C GLU A 91 -1.29 8.95 8.34
N ARG A 92 -0.95 9.97 7.54
CA ARG A 92 -1.82 10.43 6.44
C ARG A 92 -2.03 9.35 5.40
N SER A 93 -0.96 8.65 5.00
CA SER A 93 -1.04 7.53 4.05
C SER A 93 -2.01 6.45 4.53
N ALA A 94 -1.96 6.09 5.81
CA ALA A 94 -2.89 5.12 6.40
C ALA A 94 -4.35 5.61 6.35
N ALA A 95 -4.60 6.89 6.61
CA ALA A 95 -5.94 7.48 6.53
C ALA A 95 -6.46 7.53 5.08
N ASP A 96 -5.60 7.86 4.12
CA ASP A 96 -5.96 7.89 2.70
C ASP A 96 -6.30 6.49 2.20
N TRP A 97 -5.50 5.47 2.55
CA TRP A 97 -5.82 4.07 2.23
C TRP A 97 -7.12 3.59 2.88
N ALA A 98 -7.40 4.00 4.13
CA ALA A 98 -8.67 3.71 4.76
C ALA A 98 -9.84 4.31 3.98
N ARG A 99 -9.70 5.56 3.50
CA ARG A 99 -10.69 6.22 2.64
C ARG A 99 -10.87 5.49 1.30
N TYR A 100 -9.77 5.14 0.63
CA TYR A 100 -9.81 4.39 -0.63
C TYR A 100 -10.50 3.04 -0.49
N ASN A 101 -10.21 2.33 0.60
CA ASN A 101 -10.82 1.04 0.89
C ASN A 101 -12.25 1.14 1.45
N GLY A 102 -12.81 2.35 1.58
CA GLY A 102 -14.17 2.55 2.07
C GLY A 102 -14.36 2.28 3.56
N CYS A 103 -13.28 2.16 4.33
CA CYS A 103 -13.33 1.92 5.77
C CYS A 103 -14.03 3.08 6.48
N ARG A 104 -15.08 2.78 7.27
CA ARG A 104 -15.95 3.81 7.88
C ARG A 104 -15.73 3.97 9.38
N ALA A 105 -15.30 2.90 10.05
CA ALA A 105 -14.98 2.98 11.47
C ALA A 105 -13.64 3.70 11.72
N PRO A 106 -13.51 4.36 12.88
CA PRO A 106 -12.22 4.83 13.34
C PRO A 106 -11.25 3.65 13.52
N ALA A 107 -9.96 3.93 13.42
CA ALA A 107 -8.95 2.91 13.56
C ALA A 107 -8.81 2.43 15.01
N ASN A 108 -8.70 1.12 15.21
CA ASN A 108 -8.34 0.54 16.50
C ASN A 108 -6.84 0.55 16.66
N THR A 109 -6.33 1.03 17.80
CA THR A 109 -4.89 1.06 18.09
C THR A 109 -4.56 0.16 19.28
N THR A 110 -3.63 -0.77 19.08
CA THR A 110 -3.11 -1.65 20.13
C THR A 110 -1.63 -1.35 20.36
N LEU A 111 -1.23 -1.18 21.62
CA LEU A 111 0.16 -0.95 22.01
C LEU A 111 0.86 -2.28 22.30
N HIS A 112 2.01 -2.49 21.67
CA HIS A 112 2.86 -3.68 21.83
C HIS A 112 4.26 -3.26 22.29
N GLY A 113 4.39 -2.88 23.55
CA GLY A 113 5.66 -2.46 24.13
C GLY A 113 6.29 -1.29 23.37
N ALA A 114 7.20 -1.58 22.44
CA ALA A 114 7.96 -0.60 21.67
C ALA A 114 7.26 -0.07 20.40
N TYR A 115 6.13 -0.66 19.97
CA TYR A 115 5.41 -0.21 18.77
C TYR A 115 3.89 -0.23 18.97
N ASN A 116 3.18 0.53 18.15
CA ASN A 116 1.73 0.52 18.05
C ASN A 116 1.28 -0.15 16.75
N VAL A 117 0.22 -0.94 16.81
CA VAL A 117 -0.48 -1.46 15.63
C VAL A 117 -1.79 -0.72 15.51
N ARG A 118 -2.08 -0.22 14.31
CA ARG A 118 -3.34 0.43 13.99
C ARG A 118 -4.06 -0.38 12.90
N THR A 119 -5.30 -0.76 13.14
CA THR A 119 -6.13 -1.51 12.18
C THR A 119 -7.38 -0.73 11.79
N TYR A 120 -7.73 -0.79 10.51
CA TYR A 120 -8.93 -0.19 9.94
C TYR A 120 -9.77 -1.38 9.44
N GLY A 121 -10.86 -1.70 10.15
CA GLY A 121 -11.48 -3.02 10.05
C GLY A 121 -12.98 -3.08 9.84
N GLU A 122 -13.77 -2.02 10.08
CA GLU A 122 -15.23 -2.10 9.87
C GLU A 122 -15.66 -1.32 8.62
N GLY A 123 -16.31 -2.04 7.70
CA GLY A 123 -16.85 -1.50 6.45
C GLY A 123 -15.85 -1.44 5.28
N CYS A 124 -14.64 -1.99 5.47
CA CYS A 124 -13.80 -2.50 4.40
C CYS A 124 -14.10 -4.01 4.23
#